data_AF-A0A8T2Q3K5-F1
#
_entry.id   AF-A0A8T2Q3K5-F1
#
_cell.length_a   1.000
_cell.length_b   1.000
_cell.length_c   1.000
_cell.angle_alpha   90.00
_cell.angle_beta   90.00
_cell.angle_gamma   90.00
#
_symmetry.space_group_name_H-M   'P 1'
#
loop_
_entity.id
_entity.type
_entity.pdbx_description
1 polymer ?
#
loop_
_entity_poly.entity_id
_entity_poly.type
_entity_poly.pdbx_seq_one_letter_code
_entity_poly.pdbx_strand_id
1 'polypeptide(L)'
;MESTMYGAIQALPSEPVSDLLSIGVCPFCILRFFGIRDVVYSYPFLPSTLVECTTINLSKEPCNKKEQESFGHSNEQALDGRTCNNVSVNFDMSNPCIACLGIFQLEPGIDRQLDRICHERRERMAVTSKEKIIESVKKEGYQFDTFTVEISIPGIVMVRERAVWQHLQEKHGSQSRLQGKHLSEHVVSSKEALKGALIKSLEESLQAVHDSGSTFKIALRYKHPETVCELGFPGCSLKRKRGVMNEVNGDFTEPVESLVAIQRCLASISAKDFASIYPYPPPKCAVACNLDVSCYRTATLIGGRYLKFSRNISQSPWMIEEERKGDGSVQEIIADVVFPHFKADSYKFHASGREDIDVRMLGGGRPFMMEIVNARVLVSPDDIQKIEDSVNSLKEGWVKVRNLQLVGADARSSMLEGETEKQQIQQKTPVRVLHRRSPLVRPRMIHWLKLDRIEGTEHYYLLHLCSQAGTYIKEFVHGDLGRTYPNVGSLLKCEAEILQLDVTDIAMDLFNE
;
A
#
# COMPACT_ATOMS: atom_id res chain seq x y z
N MET A 1 22.72 -25.63 1.80
CA MET A 1 21.51 -25.01 2.39
C MET A 1 21.06 -25.80 3.61
N GLU A 2 20.63 -27.06 3.48
CA GLU A 2 20.20 -27.86 4.62
C GLU A 2 21.29 -28.05 5.69
N SER A 3 22.54 -28.29 5.30
CA SER A 3 23.69 -28.38 6.23
C SER A 3 23.88 -27.10 7.06
N THR A 4 23.74 -25.92 6.45
CA THR A 4 23.83 -24.62 7.12
C THR A 4 22.64 -24.38 8.06
N MET A 5 21.43 -24.76 7.64
CA MET A 5 20.23 -24.70 8.48
C MET A 5 20.36 -25.62 9.71
N TYR A 6 20.76 -26.87 9.51
CA TYR A 6 20.87 -27.85 10.60
C TYR A 6 21.90 -27.41 11.64
N GLY A 7 23.05 -26.86 11.21
CA GLY A 7 24.04 -26.25 12.10
C GLY A 7 23.51 -25.04 12.86
N ALA A 8 22.73 -24.16 12.23
CA ALA A 8 22.12 -23.00 12.87
C ALA A 8 21.08 -23.38 13.95
N ILE A 9 20.31 -24.45 13.73
CA ILE A 9 19.34 -25.01 14.70
C ILE A 9 20.07 -25.76 15.82
N GLN A 10 21.08 -26.57 15.51
CA GLN A 10 21.88 -27.28 16.52
C GLN A 10 22.67 -26.33 17.44
N ALA A 11 23.01 -25.13 16.97
CA ALA A 11 23.67 -24.09 17.76
C ALA A 11 22.72 -23.28 18.66
N LEU A 12 21.42 -23.60 18.71
CA LEU A 12 20.49 -23.03 19.68
C LEU A 12 20.68 -23.69 21.06
N PRO A 13 20.65 -22.92 22.17
CA PRO A 13 20.75 -23.50 23.50
C PRO A 13 19.48 -24.33 23.81
N SER A 14 19.65 -25.55 24.29
CA SER A 14 18.54 -26.50 24.52
C SER A 14 17.59 -26.05 25.63
N GLU A 15 18.12 -25.50 26.73
CA GLU A 15 17.32 -25.10 27.89
C GLU A 15 16.32 -23.97 27.57
N PRO A 16 16.69 -22.80 27.01
CA PRO A 16 15.73 -21.76 26.73
C PRO A 16 14.81 -22.10 25.54
N VAL A 17 15.26 -22.96 24.60
CA VAL A 17 14.36 -23.47 23.54
C VAL A 17 13.27 -24.35 24.15
N SER A 18 13.62 -25.27 25.05
CA SER A 18 12.66 -26.11 25.79
C SER A 18 11.70 -25.27 26.63
N ASP A 19 12.22 -24.25 27.31
CA ASP A 19 11.44 -23.29 28.10
C ASP A 19 10.42 -22.53 27.23
N LEU A 20 10.84 -21.95 26.11
CA LEU A 20 9.97 -21.25 25.15
C LEU A 20 8.91 -22.17 24.53
N LEU A 21 9.26 -23.43 24.21
CA LEU A 21 8.29 -24.44 23.77
C LEU A 21 7.25 -24.73 24.86
N SER A 22 7.67 -24.90 26.12
CA SER A 22 6.79 -25.27 27.24
C SER A 22 5.71 -24.23 27.55
N ILE A 23 6.03 -22.93 27.44
CA ILE A 23 5.08 -21.84 27.63
C ILE A 23 4.14 -21.65 26.42
N GLY A 24 4.48 -22.22 25.26
CA GLY A 24 3.67 -22.16 24.03
C GLY A 24 4.14 -21.12 23.00
N VAL A 25 5.45 -20.91 22.86
CA VAL A 25 6.03 -20.15 21.73
C VAL A 25 6.33 -21.12 20.58
N CYS A 26 5.79 -20.85 19.38
CA CYS A 26 6.03 -21.72 18.23
C CYS A 26 7.48 -21.65 17.71
N PRO A 27 8.02 -22.70 17.08
CA PRO A 27 9.40 -22.74 16.58
C PRO A 27 9.80 -21.57 15.67
N PHE A 28 8.89 -21.07 14.84
CA PHE A 28 9.10 -19.85 14.04
C PHE A 28 9.42 -18.63 14.92
N CYS A 29 8.71 -18.44 16.03
CA CYS A 29 9.00 -17.37 16.99
C CYS A 29 10.29 -17.63 17.78
N ILE A 30 10.61 -18.87 18.13
CA ILE A 30 11.87 -19.22 18.81
C ILE A 30 13.07 -18.77 17.97
N LEU A 31 13.09 -19.11 16.67
CA LEU A 31 14.16 -18.71 15.75
C LEU A 31 14.29 -17.18 15.62
N ARG A 32 13.17 -16.47 15.61
CA ARG A 32 13.14 -15.00 15.64
C ARG A 32 13.74 -14.44 16.92
N PHE A 33 13.41 -15.01 18.08
CA PHE A 33 13.96 -14.60 19.38
C PHE A 33 15.47 -14.86 19.52
N PHE A 34 16.04 -15.79 18.74
CA PHE A 34 17.49 -16.06 18.67
C PHE A 34 18.21 -15.38 17.50
N GLY A 35 17.55 -14.44 16.81
CA GLY A 35 18.14 -13.62 15.76
C GLY A 35 18.46 -14.33 14.44
N ILE A 36 17.88 -15.51 14.18
CA ILE A 36 18.05 -16.23 12.91
C ILE A 36 17.31 -15.47 11.80
N ARG A 37 18.02 -14.98 10.78
CA ARG A 37 17.44 -14.19 9.65
C ARG A 37 17.38 -14.94 8.31
N ASP A 38 18.02 -16.10 8.22
CA ASP A 38 18.22 -16.84 6.97
C ASP A 38 16.97 -17.53 6.40
N VAL A 39 17.14 -18.11 5.20
CA VAL A 39 16.18 -18.89 4.39
C VAL A 39 15.47 -20.03 5.16
N VAL A 40 15.94 -20.35 6.37
CA VAL A 40 15.34 -21.23 7.39
C VAL A 40 13.81 -21.07 7.46
N TYR A 41 13.29 -19.84 7.38
CA TYR A 41 11.84 -19.57 7.44
C TYR A 41 11.01 -20.14 6.28
N SER A 42 11.61 -20.50 5.14
CA SER A 42 10.91 -21.14 4.01
C SER A 42 11.00 -22.68 4.03
N TYR A 43 11.55 -23.29 5.09
CA TYR A 43 11.72 -24.74 5.18
C TYR A 43 10.51 -25.44 5.85
N PRO A 44 9.86 -26.42 5.19
CA PRO A 44 8.57 -26.95 5.65
C PRO A 44 8.66 -27.84 6.91
N PHE A 45 9.77 -28.54 7.13
CA PHE A 45 9.94 -29.46 8.28
C PHE A 45 10.55 -28.80 9.52
N LEU A 46 10.81 -27.48 9.46
CA LEU A 46 11.49 -26.68 10.47
C LEU A 46 11.03 -26.91 11.92
N PRO A 47 9.71 -27.01 12.23
CA PRO A 47 9.26 -27.20 13.61
C PRO A 47 9.62 -28.57 14.17
N SER A 48 9.49 -29.62 13.36
CA SER A 48 9.87 -31.00 13.71
C SER A 48 11.36 -31.10 13.99
N THR A 49 12.19 -30.56 13.08
CA THR A 49 13.65 -30.54 13.24
C THR A 49 14.09 -29.83 14.52
N LEU A 50 13.44 -28.72 14.89
CA LEU A 50 13.77 -27.99 16.12
C LEU A 50 13.39 -28.77 17.39
N VAL A 51 12.27 -29.48 17.41
CA VAL A 51 11.87 -30.35 18.54
C VAL A 51 12.79 -31.59 18.64
N GLU A 52 13.11 -32.22 17.50
CA GLU A 52 14.05 -33.35 17.41
C GLU A 52 15.44 -32.94 17.94
N CYS A 53 16.01 -31.83 17.45
CA CYS A 53 17.32 -31.32 17.90
C CYS A 53 17.34 -30.96 19.40
N THR A 54 16.27 -30.36 19.92
CA THR A 54 16.16 -30.02 21.35
C THR A 54 16.17 -31.27 22.21
N THR A 55 15.40 -32.29 21.83
CA THR A 55 15.31 -33.57 22.53
C THR A 55 16.67 -34.31 22.51
N ILE A 56 17.35 -34.34 21.36
CA ILE A 56 18.68 -34.96 21.18
C ILE A 56 19.78 -34.24 21.98
N ASN A 57 19.66 -32.93 22.20
CA ASN A 57 20.65 -32.17 22.97
C ASN A 57 20.42 -32.30 24.48
N LEU A 58 19.17 -32.37 24.95
CA LEU A 58 18.85 -32.66 26.35
C LEU A 58 19.31 -34.06 26.79
N SER A 59 19.31 -35.04 25.89
CA SER A 59 19.75 -36.42 26.20
C SER A 59 21.28 -36.62 26.23
N LYS A 60 22.08 -35.55 26.18
CA LYS A 60 23.56 -35.62 26.07
C LYS A 60 24.33 -35.07 27.28
N GLU A 61 23.66 -34.61 28.33
CA GLU A 61 24.38 -34.16 29.53
C GLU A 61 25.10 -35.32 30.24
N PRO A 62 26.35 -35.11 30.72
CA PRO A 62 27.16 -36.19 31.27
C PRO A 62 26.68 -36.59 32.67
N CYS A 63 26.05 -37.76 32.77
CA CYS A 63 25.70 -38.35 34.06
C CYS A 63 26.97 -38.64 34.89
N ASN A 64 27.08 -37.99 36.05
CA ASN A 64 28.27 -38.03 36.92
C ASN A 64 28.57 -39.47 37.40
N LYS A 65 29.71 -40.03 36.98
CA LYS A 65 30.19 -41.34 37.43
C LYS A 65 31.17 -41.20 38.59
N LYS A 66 30.85 -41.85 39.71
CA LYS A 66 31.81 -42.29 40.74
C LYS A 66 31.75 -43.81 40.87
N GLU A 67 32.74 -44.36 41.58
CA GLU A 67 32.84 -45.77 42.03
C GLU A 67 33.07 -46.84 40.93
N GLN A 68 34.34 -46.90 40.53
CA GLN A 68 35.25 -48.06 40.61
C GLN A 68 34.76 -49.52 40.35
N GLU A 69 35.56 -50.16 39.48
CA GLU A 69 36.19 -51.49 39.63
C GLU A 69 35.51 -52.82 39.24
N SER A 70 36.05 -53.34 38.13
CA SER A 70 36.60 -54.72 37.95
C SER A 70 35.75 -55.79 37.26
N PHE A 71 36.47 -56.75 36.66
CA PHE A 71 36.04 -57.96 35.91
C PHE A 71 35.03 -57.74 34.74
N GLY A 72 35.29 -58.12 33.50
CA GLY A 72 36.10 -59.23 33.02
C GLY A 72 35.25 -60.17 32.16
N HIS A 73 35.35 -60.03 30.82
CA HIS A 73 34.92 -60.97 29.77
C HIS A 73 33.41 -61.16 29.45
N SER A 74 33.12 -60.99 28.15
CA SER A 74 32.11 -61.65 27.29
C SER A 74 30.96 -62.46 27.92
N ASN A 75 29.72 -62.01 27.69
CA ASN A 75 28.87 -62.62 26.65
C ASN A 75 27.63 -61.77 26.31
N GLU A 76 26.98 -62.09 25.19
CA GLU A 76 25.69 -61.52 24.79
C GLU A 76 24.54 -62.12 25.61
N GLN A 77 23.71 -61.28 26.26
CA GLN A 77 22.26 -61.48 26.41
C GLN A 77 21.60 -60.32 27.20
N ALA A 78 20.30 -60.12 26.97
CA ALA A 78 19.34 -59.33 27.74
C ALA A 78 19.76 -57.89 28.18
N LEU A 79 19.34 -56.88 27.41
CA LEU A 79 19.07 -55.55 27.99
C LEU A 79 17.75 -55.62 28.77
N ASP A 80 17.85 -55.85 30.09
CA ASP A 80 16.74 -55.68 31.01
C ASP A 80 16.55 -54.19 31.39
N GLY A 81 15.39 -53.85 31.93
CA GLY A 81 14.87 -52.49 32.01
C GLY A 81 15.72 -51.50 32.84
N ARG A 82 16.27 -50.49 32.17
CA ARG A 82 16.63 -49.21 32.79
C ARG A 82 15.84 -48.08 32.14
N THR A 83 14.79 -47.62 32.84
CA THR A 83 14.03 -46.43 32.46
C THR A 83 14.90 -45.18 32.62
N CYS A 84 15.53 -44.73 31.53
CA CYS A 84 15.89 -43.33 31.42
C CYS A 84 14.59 -42.51 31.35
N ASN A 85 14.46 -41.50 32.21
CA ASN A 85 13.35 -40.56 32.14
C ASN A 85 13.55 -39.66 30.91
N ASN A 86 13.10 -40.14 29.75
CA ASN A 86 13.09 -39.38 28.52
C ASN A 86 12.20 -38.15 28.70
N VAL A 87 12.81 -36.97 28.84
CA VAL A 87 12.10 -35.70 28.89
C VAL A 87 11.60 -35.36 27.49
N SER A 88 10.46 -35.95 27.11
CA SER A 88 9.78 -35.63 25.86
C SER A 88 9.18 -34.23 25.93
N VAL A 89 9.75 -33.30 25.16
CA VAL A 89 9.24 -31.92 25.04
C VAL A 89 7.97 -31.92 24.19
N ASN A 90 6.85 -32.26 24.82
CA ASN A 90 5.53 -32.33 24.20
C ASN A 90 5.02 -30.91 23.88
N PHE A 91 5.37 -30.40 22.69
CA PHE A 91 4.85 -29.14 22.17
C PHE A 91 3.40 -29.30 21.70
N ASP A 92 2.45 -28.82 22.50
CA ASP A 92 1.03 -28.80 22.16
C ASP A 92 0.73 -27.77 21.05
N MET A 93 0.38 -28.28 19.87
CA MET A 93 0.05 -27.50 18.68
C MET A 93 -1.41 -27.03 18.61
N SER A 94 -2.28 -27.46 19.54
CA SER A 94 -3.71 -27.11 19.50
C SER A 94 -3.99 -25.63 19.81
N ASN A 95 -3.03 -24.95 20.45
CA ASN A 95 -3.16 -23.56 20.90
C ASN A 95 -2.35 -22.56 20.04
N PRO A 96 -2.92 -21.38 19.73
CA PRO A 96 -2.19 -20.24 19.17
C PRO A 96 -0.94 -19.85 20.00
N CYS A 97 0.18 -19.61 19.32
CA CYS A 97 1.44 -19.19 19.93
C CYS A 97 1.26 -17.91 20.76
N ILE A 98 1.75 -17.93 22.01
CA ILE A 98 1.55 -16.82 22.97
C ILE A 98 2.18 -15.50 22.52
N ALA A 99 3.17 -15.55 21.62
CA ALA A 99 3.89 -14.39 21.07
C ALA A 99 3.20 -13.82 19.82
N CYS A 100 2.93 -14.65 18.82
CA CYS A 100 2.46 -14.22 17.50
C CYS A 100 0.98 -14.51 17.21
N LEU A 101 0.22 -15.04 18.18
CA LEU A 101 -1.22 -15.30 18.06
C LEU A 101 -1.58 -16.09 16.80
N GLY A 102 -0.83 -17.16 16.54
CA GLY A 102 -1.08 -18.06 15.40
C GLY A 102 -0.69 -17.55 14.02
N ILE A 103 -0.01 -16.39 13.89
CA ILE A 103 0.45 -15.85 12.58
C ILE A 103 1.23 -16.89 11.76
N PHE A 104 2.10 -17.68 12.41
CA PHE A 104 2.87 -18.78 11.80
C PHE A 104 2.22 -20.17 12.01
N GLN A 105 0.88 -20.24 12.15
CA GLN A 105 0.12 -21.47 12.45
C GLN A 105 -1.26 -21.57 11.75
N LEU A 106 -1.55 -20.74 10.75
CA LEU A 106 -2.83 -20.70 10.02
C LEU A 106 -2.82 -21.66 8.81
N GLU A 107 -3.66 -22.70 8.68
CA GLU A 107 -4.71 -23.23 9.55
C GLU A 107 -4.55 -24.76 9.74
N PRO A 108 -5.12 -25.36 10.79
CA PRO A 108 -5.47 -26.78 10.83
C PRO A 108 -6.90 -27.00 10.27
N GLY A 109 -7.05 -26.97 8.94
CA GLY A 109 -8.33 -27.14 8.25
C GLY A 109 -8.86 -28.58 8.22
N ILE A 110 -9.67 -28.95 9.23
CA ILE A 110 -10.64 -30.07 9.27
C ILE A 110 -10.18 -31.43 8.69
N ASP A 111 -9.75 -32.33 9.58
CA ASP A 111 -10.38 -33.65 9.70
C ASP A 111 -10.44 -34.05 11.19
N ARG A 112 -11.49 -34.76 11.59
CA ARG A 112 -11.72 -35.27 12.95
C ARG A 112 -12.00 -36.77 13.01
N GLN A 113 -11.82 -37.53 11.90
CA GLN A 113 -12.09 -38.97 11.86
C GLN A 113 -10.88 -39.89 11.60
N LEU A 114 -9.77 -39.41 11.02
CA LEU A 114 -8.61 -40.26 10.69
C LEU A 114 -7.43 -40.13 11.67
N ASP A 115 -7.65 -40.53 12.93
CA ASP A 115 -6.61 -40.58 13.99
C ASP A 115 -6.28 -42.01 14.47
N ARG A 116 -6.39 -42.99 13.56
CA ARG A 116 -5.91 -44.37 13.74
C ARG A 116 -5.33 -44.92 12.44
N ILE A 117 -4.34 -45.81 12.58
CA ILE A 117 -3.55 -46.46 11.51
C ILE A 117 -2.45 -45.54 10.95
N CYS A 118 -1.30 -46.15 10.62
CA CYS A 118 0.01 -45.49 10.50
C CYS A 118 0.47 -45.27 9.05
N HIS A 119 1.63 -44.60 8.89
CA HIS A 119 2.44 -44.53 7.66
C HIS A 119 1.83 -43.82 6.44
N GLU A 120 1.60 -42.50 6.58
CA GLU A 120 1.84 -41.52 5.48
C GLU A 120 1.88 -40.03 5.95
N ARG A 121 1.70 -39.77 7.25
CA ARG A 121 1.78 -38.41 7.84
C ARG A 121 3.22 -37.84 7.82
N ARG A 122 3.57 -36.98 6.87
CA ARG A 122 4.73 -36.05 7.04
C ARG A 122 4.63 -34.64 6.45
N GLU A 123 3.61 -34.31 5.64
CA GLU A 123 3.44 -32.96 5.08
C GLU A 123 2.12 -32.28 5.47
N ARG A 124 2.20 -31.41 6.47
CA ARG A 124 1.48 -30.12 6.60
C ARG A 124 1.79 -29.47 7.95
N MET A 125 2.57 -28.39 7.91
CA MET A 125 2.69 -27.45 9.03
C MET A 125 2.43 -26.03 8.51
N ALA A 126 1.73 -25.25 9.31
CA ALA A 126 0.87 -24.19 8.81
C ALA A 126 1.59 -22.87 8.49
N VAL A 127 2.23 -22.81 7.31
CA VAL A 127 2.68 -21.57 6.66
C VAL A 127 1.46 -20.84 6.07
N THR A 128 0.77 -20.15 6.97
CA THR A 128 -0.26 -19.13 6.76
C THR A 128 -1.07 -19.18 5.46
N SER A 129 -1.74 -20.31 5.23
CA SER A 129 -2.64 -20.53 4.09
C SER A 129 -2.07 -20.02 2.74
N LYS A 130 -0.83 -20.40 2.40
CA LYS A 130 -0.17 -20.08 1.11
C LYS A 130 -1.14 -20.21 -0.08
N GLU A 131 -1.91 -21.28 -0.12
CA GLU A 131 -2.86 -21.63 -1.17
C GLU A 131 -3.99 -20.60 -1.26
N LYS A 132 -4.54 -20.15 -0.12
CA LYS A 132 -5.54 -19.07 -0.02
C LYS A 132 -4.98 -17.74 -0.54
N ILE A 133 -3.70 -17.44 -0.30
CA ILE A 133 -3.04 -16.24 -0.84
C ILE A 133 -2.97 -16.34 -2.38
N ILE A 134 -2.48 -17.46 -2.91
CA ILE A 134 -2.34 -17.69 -4.36
C ILE A 134 -3.70 -17.70 -5.07
N GLU A 135 -4.72 -18.34 -4.48
CA GLU A 135 -6.10 -18.34 -4.98
C GLU A 135 -6.68 -16.92 -5.01
N SER A 136 -6.52 -16.14 -3.92
CA SER A 136 -6.97 -14.76 -3.86
C SER A 136 -6.29 -13.88 -4.92
N VAL A 137 -4.97 -14.03 -5.13
CA VAL A 137 -4.22 -13.31 -6.17
C VAL A 137 -4.73 -13.67 -7.58
N LYS A 138 -4.89 -14.98 -7.87
CA LYS A 138 -5.30 -15.46 -9.20
C LYS A 138 -6.75 -15.13 -9.54
N LYS A 139 -7.64 -15.09 -8.54
CA LYS A 139 -9.06 -14.73 -8.69
C LYS A 139 -9.27 -13.31 -9.19
N GLU A 140 -8.41 -12.36 -8.79
CA GLU A 140 -8.55 -10.94 -9.16
C GLU A 140 -8.08 -10.61 -10.60
N GLY A 141 -7.37 -11.52 -11.28
CA GLY A 141 -7.07 -11.41 -12.72
C GLY A 141 -6.10 -10.29 -13.12
N TYR A 142 -5.21 -9.85 -12.23
CA TYR A 142 -4.14 -8.89 -12.57
C TYR A 142 -3.08 -9.51 -13.48
N GLN A 143 -2.58 -8.72 -14.44
CA GLN A 143 -1.34 -9.00 -15.19
C GLN A 143 -0.14 -8.36 -14.47
N PHE A 144 0.89 -9.11 -14.12
CA PHE A 144 2.08 -8.59 -13.45
C PHE A 144 3.28 -9.53 -13.59
N ASP A 145 4.44 -8.97 -13.92
CA ASP A 145 5.73 -9.68 -13.95
C ASP A 145 6.49 -9.54 -12.63
N THR A 146 6.15 -8.52 -11.83
CA THR A 146 6.69 -8.31 -10.48
C THR A 146 5.58 -8.02 -9.46
N PHE A 147 5.86 -8.26 -8.18
CA PHE A 147 4.96 -7.93 -7.08
C PHE A 147 5.73 -7.47 -5.83
N THR A 148 5.06 -6.77 -4.91
CA THR A 148 5.56 -6.51 -3.56
C THR A 148 4.59 -7.03 -2.51
N VAL A 149 5.12 -7.57 -1.40
CA VAL A 149 4.32 -8.04 -0.26
C VAL A 149 4.26 -6.97 0.83
N GLU A 150 3.07 -6.46 1.11
CA GLU A 150 2.79 -5.58 2.24
C GLU A 150 2.20 -6.40 3.40
N ILE A 151 2.69 -6.18 4.62
CA ILE A 151 2.25 -6.96 5.80
C ILE A 151 1.80 -6.00 6.90
N SER A 152 0.54 -6.13 7.33
CA SER A 152 0.00 -5.48 8.54
C SER A 152 -0.21 -6.52 9.64
N ILE A 153 0.20 -6.18 10.87
CA ILE A 153 0.20 -7.08 12.04
C ILE A 153 -0.48 -6.37 13.20
N PRO A 154 -1.33 -7.04 14.01
CA PRO A 154 -1.97 -6.45 15.18
C PRO A 154 -0.93 -5.92 16.19
N GLY A 155 -1.15 -4.71 16.71
CA GLY A 155 -0.23 -4.09 17.69
C GLY A 155 -0.03 -4.93 18.96
N ILE A 156 -1.01 -5.76 19.33
CA ILE A 156 -0.93 -6.70 20.46
C ILE A 156 0.23 -7.70 20.32
N VAL A 157 0.59 -8.09 19.10
CA VAL A 157 1.74 -8.97 18.83
C VAL A 157 3.04 -8.31 19.29
N MET A 158 3.19 -6.99 19.15
CA MET A 158 4.39 -6.27 19.61
C MET A 158 4.52 -6.26 21.14
N VAL A 159 3.38 -6.16 21.86
CA VAL A 159 3.32 -6.23 23.32
C VAL A 159 3.66 -7.65 23.79
N ARG A 160 3.05 -8.67 23.17
CA ARG A 160 3.31 -10.09 23.47
C ARG A 160 4.75 -10.49 23.15
N GLU A 161 5.35 -9.98 22.07
CA GLU A 161 6.76 -10.19 21.75
C GLU A 161 7.70 -9.53 22.79
N ARG A 162 7.39 -8.34 23.30
CA ARG A 162 8.15 -7.70 24.40
C ARG A 162 8.06 -8.52 25.70
N ALA A 163 6.89 -9.03 26.04
CA ALA A 163 6.69 -9.85 27.23
C ALA A 163 7.42 -11.21 27.17
N VAL A 164 7.39 -11.92 26.04
CA VAL A 164 8.19 -13.16 25.86
C VAL A 164 9.69 -12.85 25.90
N TRP A 165 10.14 -11.73 25.36
CA TRP A 165 11.54 -11.31 25.48
C TRP A 165 11.95 -10.99 26.92
N GLN A 166 11.06 -10.40 27.73
CA GLN A 166 11.32 -10.15 29.15
C GLN A 166 11.43 -11.47 29.94
N HIS A 167 10.51 -12.42 29.74
CA HIS A 167 10.63 -13.78 30.28
C HIS A 167 11.97 -14.44 29.91
N LEU A 168 12.35 -14.38 28.63
CA LEU A 168 13.60 -14.97 28.13
C LEU A 168 14.84 -14.31 28.76
N GLN A 169 14.84 -12.99 28.94
CA GLN A 169 15.95 -12.26 29.56
C GLN A 169 16.03 -12.47 31.08
N GLU A 170 14.91 -12.49 31.80
CA GLU A 170 14.92 -12.70 33.26
C GLU A 170 15.36 -14.12 33.65
N LYS A 171 15.04 -15.14 32.82
CA LYS A 171 15.45 -16.52 33.10
C LYS A 171 16.79 -16.92 32.46
N HIS A 172 17.12 -16.42 31.26
CA HIS A 172 18.27 -16.88 30.46
C HIS A 172 19.21 -15.77 29.97
N GLY A 173 18.99 -14.51 30.33
CA GLY A 173 19.77 -13.35 29.84
C GLY A 173 21.26 -13.33 30.21
N SER A 174 21.69 -14.20 31.14
CA SER A 174 23.10 -14.44 31.46
C SER A 174 23.84 -15.27 30.41
N GLN A 175 23.13 -15.97 29.51
CA GLN A 175 23.74 -16.78 28.47
C GLN A 175 24.37 -15.90 27.37
N SER A 176 25.57 -16.27 26.91
CA SER A 176 26.41 -15.48 25.99
C SER A 176 25.74 -15.05 24.66
N ARG A 177 24.69 -15.77 24.22
CA ARG A 177 23.91 -15.46 23.01
C ARG A 177 22.84 -14.38 23.23
N LEU A 178 22.38 -14.20 24.47
CA LEU A 178 21.31 -13.28 24.88
C LEU A 178 21.82 -12.07 25.67
N GLN A 179 23.00 -12.18 26.28
CA GLN A 179 23.61 -11.16 27.13
C GLN A 179 23.78 -9.82 26.40
N GLY A 180 23.29 -8.75 27.04
CA GLY A 180 23.44 -7.36 26.55
C GLY A 180 22.67 -7.05 25.25
N LYS A 181 21.74 -7.91 24.82
CA LYS A 181 20.95 -7.69 23.61
C LYS A 181 19.67 -6.90 23.89
N HIS A 182 19.27 -6.02 22.97
CA HIS A 182 17.96 -5.39 22.99
C HIS A 182 16.99 -6.04 21.98
N LEU A 183 15.69 -6.06 22.33
CA LEU A 183 14.61 -6.64 21.53
C LEU A 183 14.67 -6.20 20.06
N SER A 184 14.77 -4.88 19.83
CA SER A 184 14.70 -4.25 18.50
C SER A 184 15.89 -4.54 17.58
N GLU A 185 16.99 -5.05 18.12
CA GLU A 185 18.23 -5.32 17.39
C GLU A 185 18.41 -6.82 17.13
N HIS A 186 18.07 -7.63 18.15
CA HIS A 186 18.27 -9.07 18.15
C HIS A 186 17.09 -9.85 17.59
N VAL A 187 15.85 -9.44 17.90
CA VAL A 187 14.67 -10.23 17.53
C VAL A 187 14.19 -9.87 16.13
N VAL A 188 14.17 -10.87 15.25
CA VAL A 188 13.69 -10.71 13.87
C VAL A 188 12.21 -10.37 13.88
N SER A 189 11.80 -9.34 13.16
CA SER A 189 10.40 -8.88 13.21
C SER A 189 9.44 -9.92 12.60
N SER A 190 8.18 -9.98 13.07
CA SER A 190 7.18 -10.89 12.48
C SER A 190 6.99 -10.62 10.97
N LYS A 191 7.16 -9.38 10.50
CA LYS A 191 7.09 -9.02 9.07
C LYS A 191 8.28 -9.55 8.27
N GLU A 192 9.48 -9.45 8.80
CA GLU A 192 10.73 -9.92 8.18
C GLU A 192 10.73 -11.45 8.03
N ALA A 193 10.36 -12.17 9.10
CA ALA A 193 10.24 -13.63 9.07
C ALA A 193 9.11 -14.11 8.13
N LEU A 194 7.96 -13.43 8.10
CA LEU A 194 6.90 -13.72 7.11
C LEU A 194 7.35 -13.47 5.66
N LYS A 195 8.10 -12.40 5.41
CA LYS A 195 8.67 -12.14 4.07
C LYS A 195 9.64 -13.27 3.67
N GLY A 196 10.54 -13.67 4.58
CA GLY A 196 11.46 -14.80 4.36
C GLY A 196 10.76 -16.16 4.15
N ALA A 197 9.61 -16.38 4.81
CA ALA A 197 8.81 -17.60 4.62
C ALA A 197 8.03 -17.61 3.29
N LEU A 198 7.44 -16.48 2.90
CA LEU A 198 6.45 -16.42 1.82
C LEU A 198 7.03 -16.05 0.45
N ILE A 199 7.98 -15.11 0.37
CA ILE A 199 8.36 -14.47 -0.91
C ILE A 199 8.77 -15.50 -1.97
N LYS A 200 9.79 -16.32 -1.69
CA LYS A 200 10.31 -17.30 -2.66
C LYS A 200 9.22 -18.25 -3.18
N SER A 201 8.34 -18.71 -2.28
CA SER A 201 7.27 -19.63 -2.67
C SER A 201 6.14 -18.94 -3.44
N LEU A 202 5.93 -17.64 -3.23
CA LEU A 202 5.02 -16.83 -4.06
C LEU A 202 5.63 -16.58 -5.45
N GLU A 203 6.93 -16.28 -5.54
CA GLU A 203 7.63 -16.12 -6.83
C GLU A 203 7.49 -17.40 -7.69
N GLU A 204 7.80 -18.57 -7.11
CA GLU A 204 7.65 -19.88 -7.74
C GLU A 204 6.19 -20.20 -8.16
N SER A 205 5.20 -19.80 -7.34
CA SER A 205 3.78 -20.19 -7.54
C SER A 205 2.95 -19.20 -8.37
N LEU A 206 3.44 -17.96 -8.52
CA LEU A 206 2.83 -16.89 -9.31
C LEU A 206 3.59 -16.63 -10.64
N GLN A 207 4.81 -17.16 -10.79
CA GLN A 207 5.68 -16.94 -11.97
C GLN A 207 6.06 -15.46 -12.17
N ALA A 208 6.25 -14.75 -11.07
CA ALA A 208 6.59 -13.33 -11.01
C ALA A 208 7.72 -13.07 -9.99
N VAL A 209 8.43 -11.96 -10.08
CA VAL A 209 9.58 -11.63 -9.20
C VAL A 209 9.16 -10.68 -8.08
N HIS A 210 9.67 -10.84 -6.86
CA HIS A 210 9.43 -9.88 -5.78
C HIS A 210 10.34 -8.64 -5.95
N ASP A 211 9.74 -7.51 -6.31
CA ASP A 211 10.39 -6.20 -6.34
C ASP A 211 9.72 -5.24 -5.36
N SER A 212 10.53 -4.56 -4.53
CA SER A 212 10.03 -3.55 -3.59
C SER A 212 9.49 -2.29 -4.28
N GLY A 213 9.92 -2.02 -5.52
CA GLY A 213 9.41 -0.95 -6.39
C GLY A 213 8.13 -1.30 -7.16
N SER A 214 7.64 -2.54 -7.07
CA SER A 214 6.53 -3.01 -7.91
C SER A 214 5.24 -2.20 -7.71
N THR A 215 4.57 -1.92 -8.83
CA THR A 215 3.23 -1.30 -8.84
C THR A 215 2.14 -2.23 -8.30
N PHE A 216 2.34 -3.56 -8.36
CA PHE A 216 1.37 -4.55 -7.93
C PHE A 216 1.66 -5.04 -6.50
N LYS A 217 0.64 -5.00 -5.65
CA LYS A 217 0.76 -5.14 -4.20
C LYS A 217 -0.13 -6.26 -3.67
N ILE A 218 0.50 -7.23 -3.02
CA ILE A 218 -0.18 -8.29 -2.26
C ILE A 218 -0.16 -7.88 -0.79
N ALA A 219 -1.31 -7.42 -0.27
CA ALA A 219 -1.44 -6.92 1.09
C ALA A 219 -2.04 -7.99 2.02
N LEU A 220 -1.21 -8.48 2.93
CA LEU A 220 -1.52 -9.46 3.97
C LEU A 220 -1.86 -8.74 5.28
N ARG A 221 -3.12 -8.74 5.67
CA ARG A 221 -3.64 -8.02 6.83
C ARG A 221 -4.05 -9.01 7.91
N TYR A 222 -3.18 -9.19 8.90
CA TYR A 222 -3.51 -9.98 10.08
C TYR A 222 -4.36 -9.13 11.04
N LYS A 223 -5.48 -9.69 11.51
CA LYS A 223 -6.41 -9.08 12.47
C LYS A 223 -6.59 -10.02 13.66
N HIS A 224 -6.74 -9.50 14.87
CA HIS A 224 -6.99 -10.30 16.08
C HIS A 224 -8.04 -9.59 16.94
N PRO A 225 -8.93 -10.31 17.65
CA PRO A 225 -9.93 -9.68 18.51
C PRO A 225 -9.31 -8.94 19.71
N GLU A 226 -8.27 -9.48 20.37
CA GLU A 226 -7.56 -8.73 21.43
C GLU A 226 -6.86 -7.48 20.84
N THR A 227 -7.20 -6.30 21.35
CA THR A 227 -6.51 -5.04 21.03
C THR A 227 -5.61 -4.57 22.17
N VAL A 228 -4.70 -3.64 21.86
CA VAL A 228 -3.81 -3.01 22.86
C VAL A 228 -4.59 -2.08 23.82
N CYS A 229 -5.72 -1.54 23.37
CA CYS A 229 -6.55 -0.64 24.18
C CYS A 229 -7.27 -1.37 25.31
N GLU A 230 -7.76 -2.58 25.05
CA GLU A 230 -8.46 -3.43 26.04
C GLU A 230 -7.53 -3.92 27.17
N LEU A 231 -6.21 -3.92 26.95
CA LEU A 231 -5.21 -4.29 27.95
C LEU A 231 -4.61 -3.10 28.73
N GLY A 232 -5.20 -1.90 28.64
CA GLY A 232 -4.90 -0.79 29.55
C GLY A 232 -3.57 -0.06 29.30
N PHE A 233 -3.10 -0.01 28.05
CA PHE A 233 -1.79 0.54 27.66
C PHE A 233 -1.56 2.00 28.12
N PRO A 234 -0.60 2.28 29.04
CA PRO A 234 -0.35 3.63 29.52
C PRO A 234 0.36 4.46 28.45
N GLY A 235 -0.34 5.49 27.98
CA GLY A 235 -0.02 6.23 26.75
C GLY A 235 -1.23 6.33 25.84
N CYS A 236 -2.11 5.33 25.88
CA CYS A 236 -3.39 5.31 25.17
C CYS A 236 -4.32 6.41 25.72
N SER A 237 -4.22 7.58 25.12
CA SER A 237 -4.88 8.82 25.57
C SER A 237 -6.35 8.88 25.11
N LEU A 238 -6.99 7.72 24.97
CA LEU A 238 -8.36 7.56 24.50
C LEU A 238 -9.37 7.60 25.66
N LYS A 239 -9.35 8.70 26.41
CA LYS A 239 -10.56 9.16 27.12
C LYS A 239 -11.59 9.63 26.09
N ARG A 240 -12.26 8.66 25.44
CA ARG A 240 -13.40 8.83 24.52
C ARG A 240 -13.18 9.86 23.40
N LYS A 241 -12.35 9.54 22.40
CA LYS A 241 -12.62 10.04 21.05
C LYS A 241 -13.89 9.34 20.54
N ARG A 242 -14.89 10.10 20.09
CA ARG A 242 -16.06 9.52 19.40
C ARG A 242 -15.58 8.88 18.10
N GLY A 243 -16.05 7.66 17.80
CA GLY A 243 -15.79 6.99 16.53
C GLY A 243 -16.34 7.80 15.36
N VAL A 244 -15.73 7.63 14.17
CA VAL A 244 -16.24 8.22 12.93
C VAL A 244 -17.23 7.25 12.31
N MET A 245 -18.46 7.70 12.11
CA MET A 245 -19.51 6.91 11.48
C MET A 245 -19.30 6.92 9.96
N ASN A 246 -19.18 5.75 9.35
CA ASN A 246 -18.91 5.64 7.92
C ASN A 246 -20.23 5.73 7.14
N GLU A 247 -20.59 6.92 6.65
CA GLU A 247 -21.93 7.25 6.12
C GLU A 247 -22.42 6.35 4.97
N VAL A 248 -21.52 5.63 4.29
CA VAL A 248 -21.85 4.71 3.19
C VAL A 248 -22.36 3.35 3.69
N ASN A 249 -21.84 2.84 4.81
CA ASN A 249 -22.07 1.45 5.27
C ASN A 249 -22.53 1.31 6.74
N GLY A 250 -22.55 2.40 7.53
CA GLY A 250 -22.98 2.37 8.93
C GLY A 250 -22.01 1.69 9.92
N ASP A 251 -20.88 1.18 9.44
CA ASP A 251 -19.91 0.43 10.25
C ASP A 251 -19.15 1.35 11.24
N PHE A 252 -18.97 0.88 12.47
CA PHE A 252 -18.40 1.67 13.58
C PHE A 252 -16.93 1.34 13.77
N THR A 253 -16.05 2.25 13.34
CA THR A 253 -14.61 2.07 13.49
C THR A 253 -14.10 2.62 14.83
N GLU A 254 -13.61 1.72 15.68
CA GLU A 254 -12.89 2.07 16.90
C GLU A 254 -11.57 2.81 16.57
N PRO A 255 -11.16 3.80 17.40
CA PRO A 255 -9.93 4.56 17.16
C PRO A 255 -8.68 3.74 17.52
N VAL A 256 -8.23 2.88 16.61
CA VAL A 256 -7.00 2.08 16.74
C VAL A 256 -5.76 2.99 16.80
N GLU A 257 -4.90 2.81 17.81
CA GLU A 257 -3.61 3.51 17.88
C GLU A 257 -2.68 3.10 16.74
N SER A 258 -1.93 4.06 16.18
CA SER A 258 -0.99 3.73 15.11
C SER A 258 0.14 2.84 15.63
N LEU A 259 0.56 1.86 14.83
CA LEU A 259 1.64 0.93 15.20
C LEU A 259 2.94 1.66 15.58
N VAL A 260 3.17 2.86 15.02
CA VAL A 260 4.31 3.74 15.34
C VAL A 260 4.21 4.31 16.76
N ALA A 261 3.01 4.64 17.26
CA ALA A 261 2.81 5.09 18.63
C ALA A 261 3.06 3.95 19.63
N ILE A 262 2.50 2.76 19.35
CA ILE A 262 2.70 1.54 20.14
C ILE A 262 4.21 1.20 20.20
N GLN A 263 4.89 1.18 19.05
CA GLN A 263 6.33 0.92 18.96
C GLN A 263 7.16 1.93 19.77
N ARG A 264 6.84 3.23 19.67
CA ARG A 264 7.55 4.29 20.41
C ARG A 264 7.38 4.13 21.93
N CYS A 265 6.17 3.84 22.39
CA CYS A 265 5.91 3.68 23.82
C CYS A 265 6.52 2.39 24.38
N LEU A 266 6.45 1.27 23.65
CA LEU A 266 7.14 0.02 24.00
C LEU A 266 8.68 0.16 24.04
N ALA A 267 9.25 1.13 23.33
CA ALA A 267 10.67 1.46 23.40
C ALA A 267 11.03 2.39 24.58
N SER A 268 10.08 3.20 25.08
CA SER A 268 10.30 4.14 26.20
C SER A 268 9.95 3.58 27.58
N ILE A 269 9.13 2.52 27.66
CA ILE A 269 8.67 1.94 28.93
C ILE A 269 9.78 1.10 29.60
N SER A 270 9.99 1.28 30.91
CA SER A 270 10.96 0.46 31.64
C SER A 270 10.46 -0.98 31.80
N ALA A 271 11.38 -1.93 31.99
CA ALA A 271 11.02 -3.34 32.22
C ALA A 271 10.17 -3.53 33.50
N LYS A 272 10.37 -2.68 34.51
CA LYS A 272 9.59 -2.69 35.76
C LYS A 272 8.16 -2.18 35.54
N ASP A 273 8.01 -1.08 34.79
CA ASP A 273 6.70 -0.51 34.52
C ASP A 273 5.91 -1.45 33.59
N PHE A 274 6.56 -1.99 32.56
CA PHE A 274 6.00 -3.01 31.67
C PHE A 274 5.51 -4.24 32.46
N ALA A 275 6.34 -4.77 33.37
CA ALA A 275 5.99 -5.88 34.26
C ALA A 275 4.76 -5.60 35.16
N SER A 276 4.52 -4.34 35.53
CA SER A 276 3.36 -3.96 36.35
C SER A 276 2.03 -3.90 35.59
N ILE A 277 2.07 -3.96 34.25
CA ILE A 277 0.90 -3.84 33.36
C ILE A 277 0.65 -5.18 32.65
N TYR A 278 1.71 -5.80 32.14
CA TYR A 278 1.62 -6.98 31.28
C TYR A 278 2.19 -8.22 31.95
N PRO A 279 1.41 -9.31 32.05
CA PRO A 279 1.95 -10.60 32.45
C PRO A 279 2.98 -11.09 31.43
N TYR A 280 4.11 -11.57 31.96
CA TYR A 280 5.14 -12.26 31.20
C TYR A 280 5.44 -13.60 31.91
N PRO A 281 5.41 -14.75 31.21
CA PRO A 281 5.04 -14.90 29.80
C PRO A 281 3.55 -14.55 29.55
N PRO A 282 3.18 -14.10 28.34
CA PRO A 282 1.79 -13.76 28.02
C PRO A 282 0.80 -14.91 28.24
N PRO A 283 -0.47 -14.60 28.59
CA PRO A 283 -1.51 -15.62 28.68
C PRO A 283 -1.72 -16.31 27.34
N LYS A 284 -1.98 -17.63 27.38
CA LYS A 284 -2.42 -18.40 26.22
C LYS A 284 -3.74 -17.83 25.70
N CYS A 285 -3.82 -17.59 24.39
CA CYS A 285 -5.06 -17.17 23.73
C CYS A 285 -5.67 -18.39 23.03
N ALA A 286 -7.00 -18.54 23.09
CA ALA A 286 -7.72 -19.60 22.39
C ALA A 286 -8.02 -19.27 20.91
N VAL A 287 -7.75 -18.04 20.46
CA VAL A 287 -8.08 -17.54 19.12
C VAL A 287 -6.80 -17.17 18.38
N ALA A 288 -6.73 -17.53 17.09
CA ALA A 288 -5.63 -17.12 16.20
C ALA A 288 -5.98 -15.82 15.47
N CYS A 289 -4.95 -15.13 14.94
CA CYS A 289 -5.15 -14.03 14.01
C CYS A 289 -5.91 -14.51 12.76
N ASN A 290 -6.87 -13.74 12.28
CA ASN A 290 -7.44 -13.96 10.95
C ASN A 290 -6.54 -13.29 9.89
N LEU A 291 -6.29 -13.98 8.78
CA LEU A 291 -5.62 -13.41 7.60
C LEU A 291 -6.67 -12.94 6.57
N ASP A 292 -6.73 -11.62 6.40
CA ASP A 292 -7.38 -10.89 5.32
C ASP A 292 -6.35 -10.65 4.19
N VAL A 293 -6.67 -11.08 2.96
CA VAL A 293 -5.78 -10.98 1.78
C VAL A 293 -6.44 -10.06 0.78
N SER A 294 -5.71 -9.04 0.32
CA SER A 294 -6.18 -8.11 -0.72
C SER A 294 -5.07 -7.81 -1.71
N CYS A 295 -5.41 -7.72 -2.99
CA CYS A 295 -4.46 -7.39 -4.06
C CYS A 295 -4.88 -6.07 -4.72
N TYR A 296 -3.92 -5.22 -5.06
CA TYR A 296 -4.20 -3.98 -5.78
C TYR A 296 -2.98 -3.47 -6.54
N ARG A 297 -3.22 -2.64 -7.56
CA ARG A 297 -2.16 -1.86 -8.22
C ARG A 297 -2.18 -0.40 -7.77
N THR A 298 -1.01 0.20 -7.60
CA THR A 298 -0.87 1.66 -7.56
C THR A 298 -1.47 2.27 -8.83
N ALA A 299 -2.07 3.47 -8.73
CA ALA A 299 -2.74 4.08 -9.87
C ALA A 299 -1.80 4.28 -11.07
N THR A 300 -2.26 3.88 -12.25
CA THR A 300 -1.54 4.06 -13.51
C THR A 300 -1.92 5.42 -14.07
N LEU A 301 -0.94 6.28 -14.35
CA LEU A 301 -1.19 7.61 -14.90
C LEU A 301 -1.00 7.55 -16.42
N ILE A 302 -2.00 8.00 -17.19
CA ILE A 302 -1.90 8.21 -18.63
C ILE A 302 -2.20 9.69 -18.92
N GLY A 303 -1.38 10.35 -19.73
CA GLY A 303 -1.46 11.79 -19.98
C GLY A 303 -1.10 12.17 -21.42
N GLY A 304 -1.44 13.39 -21.80
CA GLY A 304 -1.25 13.91 -23.16
C GLY A 304 -1.89 15.28 -23.31
N ARG A 305 -2.14 15.72 -24.55
CA ARG A 305 -2.78 17.01 -24.87
C ARG A 305 -4.11 16.79 -25.58
N TYR A 306 -5.18 17.46 -25.15
CA TYR A 306 -6.48 17.40 -25.83
C TYR A 306 -6.78 18.65 -26.66
N LEU A 307 -7.41 18.45 -27.80
CA LEU A 307 -8.06 19.48 -28.61
C LEU A 307 -9.57 19.34 -28.47
N LYS A 308 -10.29 20.47 -28.48
CA LYS A 308 -11.74 20.57 -28.31
C LYS A 308 -12.29 21.46 -29.42
N PHE A 309 -13.05 20.89 -30.34
CA PHE A 309 -13.58 21.58 -31.53
C PHE A 309 -15.04 22.01 -31.38
N SER A 310 -15.84 21.27 -30.60
CA SER A 310 -17.24 21.63 -30.33
C SER A 310 -17.36 22.78 -29.32
N ARG A 311 -18.29 23.71 -29.57
CA ARG A 311 -18.70 24.77 -28.63
C ARG A 311 -19.88 24.37 -27.73
N ASN A 312 -20.31 23.10 -27.75
CA ASN A 312 -21.44 22.59 -26.94
C ASN A 312 -21.05 21.44 -25.99
N ILE A 313 -19.75 21.22 -25.77
CA ILE A 313 -19.26 20.24 -24.77
C ILE A 313 -18.48 20.93 -23.65
N SER A 314 -18.64 20.43 -22.44
CA SER A 314 -17.92 20.89 -21.25
C SER A 314 -16.53 20.23 -21.15
N GLN A 315 -15.67 20.65 -20.22
CA GLN A 315 -14.42 19.94 -19.97
C GLN A 315 -14.64 18.67 -19.11
N SER A 316 -15.47 18.79 -18.07
CA SER A 316 -15.89 17.70 -17.17
C SER A 316 -17.41 17.65 -17.13
N PRO A 317 -18.04 16.50 -16.81
CA PRO A 317 -19.50 16.36 -16.78
C PRO A 317 -20.18 17.51 -16.05
N TRP A 318 -21.20 18.08 -16.69
CA TRP A 318 -21.94 19.21 -16.14
C TRP A 318 -23.43 18.86 -16.03
N MET A 319 -23.83 18.60 -14.78
CA MET A 319 -25.22 18.41 -14.39
C MET A 319 -25.70 19.64 -13.62
N ILE A 320 -26.99 19.99 -13.73
CA ILE A 320 -27.71 20.94 -12.87
C ILE A 320 -29.08 20.31 -12.63
N GLU A 321 -29.47 20.11 -11.36
CA GLU A 321 -30.79 19.54 -11.00
C GLU A 321 -31.07 18.23 -11.76
N GLU A 322 -30.05 17.36 -11.80
CA GLU A 322 -30.00 16.07 -12.53
C GLU A 322 -30.11 16.17 -14.08
N GLU A 323 -30.33 17.35 -14.65
CA GLU A 323 -30.25 17.60 -16.09
C GLU A 323 -28.81 17.81 -16.57
N ARG A 324 -28.43 17.10 -17.65
CA ARG A 324 -27.15 17.28 -18.37
C ARG A 324 -27.13 18.61 -19.14
N LYS A 325 -26.00 19.32 -19.13
CA LYS A 325 -25.80 20.60 -19.84
C LYS A 325 -24.68 20.50 -20.87
N GLY A 326 -25.04 20.66 -22.15
CA GLY A 326 -24.19 20.32 -23.30
C GLY A 326 -24.26 18.84 -23.66
N ASP A 327 -23.81 18.50 -24.86
CA ASP A 327 -23.94 17.12 -25.39
C ASP A 327 -22.97 16.16 -24.66
N GLY A 328 -21.76 16.65 -24.40
CA GLY A 328 -20.61 15.87 -23.95
C GLY A 328 -19.76 16.59 -22.90
N SER A 329 -18.76 15.86 -22.40
CA SER A 329 -17.58 16.47 -21.82
C SER A 329 -16.29 15.86 -22.37
N VAL A 330 -15.23 16.64 -22.43
CA VAL A 330 -13.89 16.17 -22.83
C VAL A 330 -13.44 14.98 -21.99
N GLN A 331 -13.70 15.01 -20.68
CA GLN A 331 -13.45 13.92 -19.75
C GLN A 331 -14.14 12.61 -20.16
N GLU A 332 -15.43 12.62 -20.48
CA GLU A 332 -16.17 11.42 -20.89
C GLU A 332 -15.65 10.90 -22.23
N ILE A 333 -15.57 11.76 -23.25
CA ILE A 333 -15.20 11.39 -24.62
C ILE A 333 -13.81 10.73 -24.68
N ILE A 334 -12.86 11.18 -23.85
CA ILE A 334 -11.54 10.53 -23.73
C ILE A 334 -11.63 9.26 -22.88
N ALA A 335 -12.31 9.31 -21.72
CA ALA A 335 -12.32 8.20 -20.79
C ALA A 335 -13.10 6.98 -21.28
N ASP A 336 -14.21 7.17 -22.00
CA ASP A 336 -15.04 6.09 -22.54
C ASP A 336 -14.27 5.22 -23.54
N VAL A 337 -13.25 5.78 -24.19
CA VAL A 337 -12.29 5.05 -25.04
C VAL A 337 -11.10 4.53 -24.24
N VAL A 338 -10.48 5.35 -23.39
CA VAL A 338 -9.22 5.00 -22.68
C VAL A 338 -9.43 3.96 -21.57
N PHE A 339 -10.46 4.14 -20.74
CA PHE A 339 -10.65 3.38 -19.49
C PHE A 339 -10.90 1.87 -19.67
N PRO A 340 -11.69 1.40 -20.66
CA PRO A 340 -11.96 -0.03 -20.84
C PRO A 340 -10.71 -0.92 -21.02
N HIS A 341 -9.63 -0.37 -21.61
CA HIS A 341 -8.40 -1.11 -21.88
C HIS A 341 -7.70 -1.59 -20.59
N PHE A 342 -7.84 -0.87 -19.48
CA PHE A 342 -7.15 -1.17 -18.22
C PHE A 342 -7.91 -2.16 -17.31
N LYS A 343 -9.21 -2.41 -17.56
CA LYS A 343 -10.13 -3.15 -16.66
C LYS A 343 -10.03 -2.69 -15.19
N ALA A 344 -9.92 -1.38 -15.01
CA ALA A 344 -9.69 -0.70 -13.73
C ALA A 344 -11.01 -0.49 -12.94
N ASP A 345 -10.91 -0.09 -11.67
CA ASP A 345 -12.11 0.16 -10.83
C ASP A 345 -12.73 1.54 -11.04
N SER A 346 -11.89 2.55 -11.28
CA SER A 346 -12.31 3.93 -11.53
C SER A 346 -11.20 4.74 -12.18
N TYR A 347 -11.51 5.95 -12.64
CA TYR A 347 -10.51 6.92 -13.11
C TYR A 347 -10.78 8.29 -12.50
N LYS A 348 -9.76 9.14 -12.44
CA LYS A 348 -9.89 10.58 -12.13
C LYS A 348 -9.28 11.38 -13.26
N PHE A 349 -10.01 12.38 -13.77
CA PHE A 349 -9.53 13.23 -14.85
C PHE A 349 -8.98 14.55 -14.29
N HIS A 350 -7.77 14.91 -14.72
CA HIS A 350 -7.08 16.12 -14.36
C HIS A 350 -6.68 16.87 -15.63
N ALA A 351 -6.87 18.19 -15.67
CA ALA A 351 -6.42 19.03 -16.76
C ALA A 351 -5.83 20.33 -16.19
N SER A 352 -4.76 20.84 -16.80
CA SER A 352 -4.17 22.09 -16.33
C SER A 352 -5.01 23.28 -16.83
N GLY A 353 -5.80 23.86 -15.93
CA GLY A 353 -6.79 24.88 -16.24
C GLY A 353 -8.03 24.33 -16.96
N ARG A 354 -8.92 25.25 -17.38
CA ARG A 354 -10.22 24.94 -17.98
C ARG A 354 -10.68 26.04 -18.94
N GLU A 355 -11.31 25.64 -20.03
CA GLU A 355 -12.10 26.51 -20.90
C GLU A 355 -13.61 26.44 -20.60
N ASP A 356 -14.36 27.49 -20.96
CA ASP A 356 -15.82 27.48 -20.89
C ASP A 356 -16.42 26.53 -21.96
N ILE A 357 -17.71 26.19 -21.85
CA ILE A 357 -18.42 25.28 -22.78
C ILE A 357 -18.33 25.77 -24.24
N ASP A 358 -18.48 27.08 -24.45
CA ASP A 358 -18.49 27.78 -25.73
C ASP A 358 -17.11 28.00 -26.35
N VAL A 359 -16.02 27.67 -25.64
CA VAL A 359 -14.64 27.96 -26.04
C VAL A 359 -13.94 26.70 -26.60
N ARG A 360 -13.25 26.83 -27.74
CA ARG A 360 -12.46 25.73 -28.33
C ARG A 360 -11.05 25.65 -27.73
N MET A 361 -10.42 24.49 -27.86
CA MET A 361 -9.00 24.25 -27.54
C MET A 361 -8.33 23.70 -28.79
N LEU A 362 -7.44 24.49 -29.41
CA LEU A 362 -6.86 24.26 -30.73
C LEU A 362 -5.32 24.12 -30.65
N GLY A 363 -4.64 24.11 -31.81
CA GLY A 363 -3.18 24.16 -31.92
C GLY A 363 -2.45 23.05 -31.16
N GLY A 364 -1.76 23.42 -30.07
CA GLY A 364 -1.01 22.49 -29.21
C GLY A 364 -1.90 21.60 -28.33
N GLY A 365 -3.13 22.01 -28.02
CA GLY A 365 -4.01 21.30 -27.09
C GLY A 365 -3.68 21.52 -25.60
N ARG A 366 -4.65 21.26 -24.71
CA ARG A 366 -4.49 21.40 -23.25
C ARG A 366 -3.88 20.13 -22.65
N PRO A 367 -2.78 20.23 -21.88
CA PRO A 367 -2.27 19.11 -21.09
C PRO A 367 -3.28 18.55 -20.09
N PHE A 368 -3.47 17.23 -20.13
CA PHE A 368 -4.33 16.47 -19.22
C PHE A 368 -3.66 15.17 -18.76
N MET A 369 -4.21 14.59 -17.69
CA MET A 369 -3.78 13.34 -17.08
C MET A 369 -5.00 12.62 -16.52
N MET A 370 -5.08 11.31 -16.74
CA MET A 370 -6.04 10.41 -16.11
C MET A 370 -5.31 9.51 -15.10
N GLU A 371 -5.76 9.55 -13.85
CA GLU A 371 -5.34 8.64 -12.78
C GLU A 371 -6.24 7.39 -12.85
N ILE A 372 -5.76 6.32 -13.50
CA ILE A 372 -6.45 5.03 -13.62
C ILE A 372 -6.25 4.22 -12.34
N VAL A 373 -7.32 4.03 -11.56
CA VAL A 373 -7.26 3.40 -10.24
C VAL A 373 -7.37 1.89 -10.37
N ASN A 374 -6.35 1.17 -9.86
CA ASN A 374 -6.35 -0.28 -9.71
C ASN A 374 -6.48 -1.07 -11.05
N ALA A 375 -5.68 -0.71 -12.05
CA ALA A 375 -5.66 -1.39 -13.36
C ALA A 375 -5.30 -2.89 -13.26
N ARG A 376 -6.13 -3.76 -13.84
CA ARG A 376 -5.84 -5.21 -13.94
C ARG A 376 -4.93 -5.50 -15.12
N VAL A 377 -5.21 -4.87 -16.26
CA VAL A 377 -4.46 -5.02 -17.53
C VAL A 377 -3.31 -4.00 -17.60
N LEU A 378 -2.18 -4.42 -18.16
CA LEU A 378 -1.07 -3.54 -18.53
C LEU A 378 -1.20 -3.17 -20.02
N VAL A 379 -0.94 -1.91 -20.35
CA VAL A 379 -1.13 -1.33 -21.69
C VAL A 379 0.24 -0.99 -22.27
N SER A 380 0.56 -1.52 -23.46
CA SER A 380 1.85 -1.29 -24.12
C SER A 380 1.88 0.05 -24.88
N PRO A 381 3.06 0.61 -25.24
CA PRO A 381 3.14 1.81 -26.09
C PRO A 381 2.34 1.71 -27.39
N ASP A 382 2.39 0.56 -28.06
CA ASP A 382 1.60 0.27 -29.26
C ASP A 382 0.09 0.37 -28.98
N ASP A 383 -0.37 -0.08 -27.82
CA ASP A 383 -1.78 0.01 -27.43
C ASP A 383 -2.17 1.45 -27.09
N ILE A 384 -1.28 2.25 -26.52
CA ILE A 384 -1.52 3.69 -26.30
C ILE A 384 -1.70 4.41 -27.64
N GLN A 385 -0.89 4.11 -28.66
CA GLN A 385 -1.08 4.67 -30.00
C GLN A 385 -2.44 4.27 -30.58
N LYS A 386 -2.83 2.99 -30.49
CA LYS A 386 -4.16 2.51 -30.93
C LYS A 386 -5.30 3.22 -30.19
N ILE A 387 -5.12 3.57 -28.91
CA ILE A 387 -6.10 4.32 -28.11
C ILE A 387 -6.17 5.79 -28.56
N GLU A 388 -5.02 6.45 -28.81
CA GLU A 388 -4.99 7.80 -29.40
C GLU A 388 -5.67 7.83 -30.77
N ASP A 389 -5.34 6.89 -31.65
CA ASP A 389 -5.95 6.74 -32.97
C ASP A 389 -7.46 6.50 -32.87
N SER A 390 -7.91 5.73 -31.88
CA SER A 390 -9.33 5.44 -31.63
C SER A 390 -10.11 6.68 -31.18
N VAL A 391 -9.58 7.46 -30.23
CA VAL A 391 -10.16 8.76 -29.83
C VAL A 391 -10.17 9.73 -31.02
N ASN A 392 -9.08 9.76 -31.80
CA ASN A 392 -8.94 10.64 -32.96
C ASN A 392 -9.82 10.27 -34.17
N SER A 393 -10.44 9.08 -34.14
CA SER A 393 -11.33 8.55 -35.19
C SER A 393 -12.82 8.58 -34.82
N LEU A 394 -13.19 9.14 -33.66
CA LEU A 394 -14.60 9.31 -33.27
C LEU A 394 -15.35 10.18 -34.29
N LYS A 395 -16.55 9.74 -34.68
CA LYS A 395 -17.32 10.30 -35.82
C LYS A 395 -17.76 11.74 -35.58
N GLU A 396 -17.98 12.09 -34.33
CA GLU A 396 -18.44 13.38 -33.85
C GLU A 396 -17.35 14.45 -34.00
N GLY A 397 -16.07 14.05 -33.98
CA GLY A 397 -14.91 14.94 -34.13
C GLY A 397 -14.77 16.02 -33.06
N TRP A 398 -15.56 15.97 -31.98
CA TRP A 398 -15.64 17.04 -30.97
C TRP A 398 -14.34 17.21 -30.17
N VAL A 399 -13.59 16.12 -29.99
CA VAL A 399 -12.34 16.05 -29.23
C VAL A 399 -11.32 15.26 -30.05
N LYS A 400 -10.04 15.62 -29.92
CA LYS A 400 -8.89 14.81 -30.34
C LYS A 400 -7.82 14.82 -29.25
N VAL A 401 -6.96 13.82 -29.21
CA VAL A 401 -5.81 13.76 -28.30
C VAL A 401 -4.50 13.64 -29.09
N ARG A 402 -3.41 14.04 -28.43
CA ARG A 402 -2.05 14.04 -28.95
C ARG A 402 -1.05 13.68 -27.85
N ASN A 403 0.05 13.05 -28.24
CA ASN A 403 1.19 12.71 -27.38
C ASN A 403 0.75 11.87 -26.16
N LEU A 404 -0.28 11.03 -26.33
CA LEU A 404 -0.81 10.18 -25.28
C LEU A 404 0.26 9.16 -24.84
N GLN A 405 0.55 9.11 -23.55
CA GLN A 405 1.62 8.29 -22.98
C GLN A 405 1.35 7.92 -21.51
N LEU A 406 2.02 6.89 -21.01
CA LEU A 406 2.09 6.62 -19.57
C LEU A 406 3.05 7.62 -18.91
N VAL A 407 2.65 8.20 -17.78
CA VAL A 407 3.39 9.30 -17.13
C VAL A 407 3.85 8.95 -15.72
N GLY A 408 5.01 9.47 -15.32
CA GLY A 408 5.53 9.32 -13.96
C GLY A 408 4.70 10.08 -12.92
N ALA A 409 4.85 9.72 -11.64
CA ALA A 409 4.13 10.35 -10.54
C ALA A 409 4.36 11.89 -10.46
N ASP A 410 5.55 12.33 -10.85
CA ASP A 410 5.99 13.73 -10.81
C ASP A 410 5.21 14.64 -11.77
N ALA A 411 4.65 14.07 -12.85
CA ALA A 411 3.83 14.82 -13.82
C ALA A 411 2.64 15.54 -13.16
N ARG A 412 2.13 15.00 -12.03
CA ARG A 412 1.07 15.61 -11.22
C ARG A 412 1.45 16.99 -10.68
N SER A 413 2.72 17.19 -10.32
CA SER A 413 3.23 18.47 -9.80
C SER A 413 3.36 19.49 -10.94
N SER A 414 3.92 19.07 -12.07
CA SER A 414 4.15 19.90 -13.25
C SER A 414 2.88 20.39 -13.96
N MET A 415 1.69 19.90 -13.60
CA MET A 415 0.40 20.46 -14.08
C MET A 415 0.07 21.86 -13.53
N LEU A 416 0.84 22.39 -12.57
CA LEU A 416 0.45 23.53 -11.73
C LEU A 416 1.21 24.86 -11.97
N GLU A 417 2.28 24.88 -12.77
CA GLU A 417 3.24 25.99 -12.83
C GLU A 417 3.34 26.68 -14.21
N GLY A 418 3.76 27.97 -14.25
CA GLY A 418 4.08 28.69 -15.50
C GLY A 418 4.10 30.23 -15.44
N GLU A 419 5.28 30.85 -15.50
CA GLU A 419 5.54 32.30 -15.70
C GLU A 419 6.98 32.56 -16.24
N THR A 420 7.42 33.68 -16.83
CA THR A 420 6.95 35.11 -16.94
C THR A 420 7.30 35.66 -18.37
N GLU A 421 7.35 36.93 -18.81
CA GLU A 421 7.05 38.31 -18.32
C GLU A 421 5.98 39.01 -19.21
N LYS A 422 5.34 40.09 -18.69
CA LYS A 422 3.94 40.47 -19.04
C LYS A 422 3.54 41.92 -18.67
N GLN A 423 2.46 42.45 -19.29
CA GLN A 423 1.71 43.66 -18.89
C GLN A 423 0.65 43.34 -17.82
N GLN A 424 0.64 44.09 -16.72
CA GLN A 424 -0.25 43.82 -15.57
C GLN A 424 -1.66 44.43 -15.71
N ILE A 425 -2.67 43.66 -15.33
CA ILE A 425 -4.08 44.04 -15.18
C ILE A 425 -4.60 43.65 -13.80
N GLN A 426 -5.68 44.29 -13.35
CA GLN A 426 -6.38 43.96 -12.10
C GLN A 426 -7.76 43.37 -12.43
N GLN A 427 -7.99 42.10 -12.07
CA GLN A 427 -9.27 41.44 -12.26
C GLN A 427 -9.94 41.16 -10.92
N LYS A 428 -11.09 41.79 -10.66
CA LYS A 428 -12.03 41.29 -9.66
C LYS A 428 -12.59 39.95 -10.17
N THR A 429 -12.99 39.09 -9.25
CA THR A 429 -13.60 37.78 -9.59
C THR A 429 -14.86 38.02 -10.44
N PRO A 430 -14.97 37.48 -11.67
CA PRO A 430 -16.04 37.85 -12.59
C PRO A 430 -17.46 37.61 -12.08
N VAL A 431 -18.41 38.49 -12.44
CA VAL A 431 -19.81 38.38 -12.01
C VAL A 431 -20.37 36.97 -12.24
N ARG A 432 -20.17 36.42 -13.45
CA ARG A 432 -20.65 35.08 -13.84
C ARG A 432 -20.08 33.92 -13.02
N VAL A 433 -18.98 34.10 -12.26
CA VAL A 433 -18.41 33.04 -11.39
C VAL A 433 -18.47 33.35 -9.90
N LEU A 434 -19.01 34.51 -9.48
CA LEU A 434 -19.13 34.87 -8.05
C LEU A 434 -19.89 33.81 -7.23
N HIS A 435 -20.90 33.18 -7.83
CA HIS A 435 -21.67 32.09 -7.21
C HIS A 435 -20.86 30.80 -6.93
N ARG A 436 -19.62 30.69 -7.44
CA ARG A 436 -18.72 29.54 -7.22
C ARG A 436 -17.33 29.93 -6.70
N ARG A 437 -17.01 31.22 -6.58
CA ARG A 437 -15.66 31.73 -6.27
C ARG A 437 -15.72 32.98 -5.40
N SER A 438 -14.98 32.98 -4.29
CA SER A 438 -14.93 34.09 -3.34
C SER A 438 -14.55 35.42 -4.02
N PRO A 439 -15.21 36.53 -3.68
CA PRO A 439 -14.98 37.85 -4.30
C PRO A 439 -13.60 38.41 -3.92
N LEU A 440 -12.62 38.18 -4.78
CA LEU A 440 -11.25 38.65 -4.63
C LEU A 440 -10.80 39.44 -5.86
N VAL A 441 -9.96 40.46 -5.65
CA VAL A 441 -9.19 41.13 -6.71
C VAL A 441 -7.87 40.41 -6.87
N ARG A 442 -7.51 40.03 -8.09
CA ARG A 442 -6.24 39.36 -8.41
C ARG A 442 -5.50 40.18 -9.46
N PRO A 443 -4.19 40.46 -9.26
CA PRO A 443 -3.35 40.85 -10.38
C PRO A 443 -3.32 39.69 -11.38
N ARG A 444 -3.51 40.04 -12.64
CA ARG A 444 -3.36 39.18 -13.82
C ARG A 444 -2.50 39.90 -14.84
N MET A 445 -2.06 39.19 -15.86
CA MET A 445 -0.72 39.47 -16.39
C MET A 445 -0.71 38.94 -17.85
N ILE A 446 -0.66 39.83 -18.84
CA ILE A 446 -0.79 39.56 -20.30
C ILE A 446 0.60 39.60 -20.95
N HIS A 447 1.08 38.50 -21.53
CA HIS A 447 2.42 38.44 -22.15
C HIS A 447 2.54 39.35 -23.36
N TRP A 448 1.61 39.21 -24.30
CA TRP A 448 1.57 39.98 -25.53
C TRP A 448 0.14 39.99 -26.06
N LEU A 449 -0.14 40.94 -26.95
CA LEU A 449 -1.39 41.06 -27.70
C LEU A 449 -1.10 41.50 -29.13
N LYS A 450 -1.88 40.99 -30.09
CA LYS A 450 -1.86 41.35 -31.50
C LYS A 450 -3.30 41.41 -31.99
N LEU A 451 -3.69 42.52 -32.62
CA LEU A 451 -5.05 42.78 -33.06
C LEU A 451 -5.07 42.92 -34.59
N ASP A 452 -5.73 41.98 -35.27
CA ASP A 452 -5.90 41.99 -36.72
C ASP A 452 -7.34 42.39 -37.06
N ARG A 453 -7.53 43.27 -38.04
CA ARG A 453 -8.86 43.67 -38.52
C ARG A 453 -9.44 42.60 -39.44
N ILE A 454 -10.71 42.25 -39.30
CA ILE A 454 -11.38 41.32 -40.22
C ILE A 454 -11.82 42.09 -41.48
N GLU A 455 -11.29 41.68 -42.63
CA GLU A 455 -11.58 42.27 -43.94
C GLU A 455 -13.08 42.30 -44.25
N GLY A 456 -13.52 43.31 -45.01
CA GLY A 456 -14.94 43.54 -45.30
C GLY A 456 -15.76 44.09 -44.13
N THR A 457 -15.18 44.34 -42.96
CA THR A 457 -15.91 44.81 -41.76
C THR A 457 -15.18 45.95 -41.05
N GLU A 458 -15.93 46.82 -40.35
CA GLU A 458 -15.41 47.95 -39.55
C GLU A 458 -15.42 47.69 -38.04
N HIS A 459 -16.13 46.65 -37.59
CA HIS A 459 -16.44 46.42 -36.17
C HIS A 459 -15.89 45.11 -35.61
N TYR A 460 -15.36 44.22 -36.45
CA TYR A 460 -14.85 42.91 -36.02
C TYR A 460 -13.33 42.82 -36.19
N TYR A 461 -12.68 42.32 -35.14
CA TYR A 461 -11.23 42.16 -35.04
C TYR A 461 -10.91 40.81 -34.42
N LEU A 462 -9.81 40.20 -34.85
CA LEU A 462 -9.24 39.01 -34.25
C LEU A 462 -8.14 39.41 -33.27
N LEU A 463 -8.41 39.25 -31.98
CA LEU A 463 -7.44 39.51 -30.91
C LEU A 463 -6.70 38.22 -30.56
N HIS A 464 -5.45 38.12 -31.00
CA HIS A 464 -4.49 37.14 -30.50
C HIS A 464 -3.84 37.67 -29.21
N LEU A 465 -3.70 36.84 -28.19
CA LEU A 465 -3.03 37.21 -26.94
C LEU A 465 -2.46 35.99 -26.22
N CYS A 466 -1.47 36.21 -25.36
CA CYS A 466 -0.99 35.23 -24.38
C CYS A 466 -1.08 35.81 -22.97
N SER A 467 -1.36 35.01 -21.94
CA SER A 467 -1.59 35.50 -20.57
C SER A 467 -1.21 34.48 -19.48
N GLN A 468 -1.10 34.96 -18.24
CA GLN A 468 -0.89 34.15 -17.03
C GLN A 468 -2.04 33.18 -16.76
N ALA A 469 -1.69 32.03 -16.18
CA ALA A 469 -2.64 31.02 -15.72
C ALA A 469 -3.79 31.63 -14.89
N GLY A 470 -5.03 31.31 -15.28
CA GLY A 470 -6.23 31.81 -14.63
C GLY A 470 -6.50 33.31 -14.82
N THR A 471 -6.03 33.91 -15.93
CA THR A 471 -6.56 35.18 -16.44
C THR A 471 -7.93 34.95 -17.09
N TYR A 472 -8.90 35.80 -16.77
CA TYR A 472 -10.27 35.72 -17.30
C TYR A 472 -10.36 36.53 -18.59
N ILE A 473 -10.26 35.85 -19.74
CA ILE A 473 -10.08 36.51 -21.06
C ILE A 473 -11.32 37.27 -21.53
N LYS A 474 -12.52 36.69 -21.35
CA LYS A 474 -13.77 37.36 -21.74
C LYS A 474 -13.87 38.72 -21.03
N GLU A 475 -13.64 38.70 -19.73
CA GLU A 475 -13.67 39.87 -18.86
C GLU A 475 -12.49 40.84 -19.07
N PHE A 476 -11.38 40.40 -19.67
CA PHE A 476 -10.33 41.28 -20.18
C PHE A 476 -10.74 41.99 -21.48
N VAL A 477 -11.65 41.42 -22.29
CA VAL A 477 -12.23 42.13 -23.44
C VAL A 477 -13.30 43.13 -22.98
N HIS A 478 -14.40 42.65 -22.40
CA HIS A 478 -15.59 43.46 -22.08
C HIS A 478 -15.56 44.14 -20.70
N GLY A 479 -14.45 44.03 -19.96
CA GLY A 479 -14.20 44.76 -18.70
C GLY A 479 -15.04 44.35 -17.49
N ASP A 480 -16.00 43.43 -17.63
CA ASP A 480 -16.93 42.99 -16.56
C ASP A 480 -17.57 44.19 -15.82
N LEU A 481 -18.14 45.16 -16.54
CA LEU A 481 -18.71 46.39 -15.94
C LEU A 481 -17.70 47.18 -15.07
N GLY A 482 -16.46 47.33 -15.56
CA GLY A 482 -15.37 48.03 -14.85
C GLY A 482 -14.75 47.22 -13.71
N ARG A 483 -14.95 45.89 -13.69
CA ARG A 483 -14.39 44.97 -12.70
C ARG A 483 -13.05 44.35 -13.13
N THR A 484 -12.71 44.42 -14.42
CA THR A 484 -11.34 44.23 -14.94
C THR A 484 -10.79 45.55 -15.48
N TYR A 485 -9.58 45.93 -15.06
CA TYR A 485 -8.90 47.13 -15.58
C TYR A 485 -7.36 46.99 -15.60
N PRO A 486 -6.67 47.44 -16.69
CA PRO A 486 -7.25 47.79 -17.98
C PRO A 486 -7.87 46.56 -18.68
N ASN A 487 -8.78 46.85 -19.61
CA ASN A 487 -9.48 45.91 -20.48
C ASN A 487 -9.45 46.45 -21.93
N VAL A 488 -9.74 45.60 -22.93
CA VAL A 488 -9.63 45.95 -24.35
C VAL A 488 -10.47 47.18 -24.71
N GLY A 489 -11.71 47.26 -24.23
CA GLY A 489 -12.56 48.45 -24.43
C GLY A 489 -11.92 49.74 -23.90
N SER A 490 -11.36 49.71 -22.68
CA SER A 490 -10.66 50.86 -22.09
C SER A 490 -9.35 51.22 -22.79
N LEU A 491 -8.68 50.25 -23.42
CA LEU A 491 -7.43 50.47 -24.19
C LEU A 491 -7.73 51.09 -25.56
N LEU A 492 -8.79 50.61 -26.24
CA LEU A 492 -9.24 51.11 -27.54
C LEU A 492 -10.20 52.32 -27.46
N LYS A 493 -10.66 52.66 -26.25
CA LYS A 493 -11.67 53.71 -25.96
C LYS A 493 -13.03 53.46 -26.64
N CYS A 494 -13.46 52.21 -26.67
CA CYS A 494 -14.74 51.77 -27.19
C CYS A 494 -15.44 50.80 -26.22
N GLU A 495 -16.71 50.48 -26.48
CA GLU A 495 -17.31 49.25 -25.96
C GLU A 495 -16.80 48.07 -26.80
N ALA A 496 -16.36 47.00 -26.13
CA ALA A 496 -15.78 45.82 -26.77
C ALA A 496 -16.46 44.56 -26.23
N GLU A 497 -17.08 43.79 -27.13
CA GLU A 497 -17.75 42.53 -26.81
C GLU A 497 -16.98 41.32 -27.34
N ILE A 498 -17.14 40.17 -26.69
CA ILE A 498 -16.42 38.94 -27.06
C ILE A 498 -17.37 37.89 -27.66
N LEU A 499 -17.37 37.82 -28.99
CA LEU A 499 -18.30 36.99 -29.77
C LEU A 499 -17.89 35.51 -29.79
N GLN A 500 -16.58 35.25 -29.87
CA GLN A 500 -15.98 33.92 -29.82
C GLN A 500 -14.62 34.00 -29.13
N LEU A 501 -14.24 32.91 -28.48
CA LEU A 501 -12.91 32.72 -27.90
C LEU A 501 -12.46 31.29 -28.18
N ASP A 502 -11.18 31.14 -28.51
CA ASP A 502 -10.49 29.87 -28.68
C ASP A 502 -9.17 29.95 -27.92
N VAL A 503 -8.80 28.89 -27.20
CA VAL A 503 -7.45 28.74 -26.65
C VAL A 503 -6.61 28.08 -27.72
N THR A 504 -5.58 28.75 -28.22
CA THR A 504 -4.75 28.25 -29.33
C THR A 504 -3.57 27.40 -28.89
N ASP A 505 -3.06 27.62 -27.68
CA ASP A 505 -1.94 26.87 -27.10
C ASP A 505 -1.89 27.05 -25.58
N ILE A 506 -1.15 26.17 -24.88
CA ILE A 506 -0.83 26.28 -23.46
C ILE A 506 0.62 25.84 -23.23
N ALA A 507 1.48 26.81 -22.92
CA ALA A 507 2.89 26.62 -22.63
C ALA A 507 3.11 25.88 -21.30
N MET A 508 3.36 24.57 -21.40
CA MET A 508 3.88 23.68 -20.35
C MET A 508 4.62 22.52 -21.02
N ASP A 509 5.86 22.29 -20.60
CA ASP A 509 6.74 21.25 -21.15
C ASP A 509 6.56 19.94 -20.38
N LEU A 510 5.35 19.38 -20.51
CA LEU A 510 4.92 18.14 -19.84
C LEU A 510 5.14 16.87 -20.68
N PHE A 511 5.03 16.98 -22.01
CA PHE A 511 4.85 15.87 -22.96
C PHE A 511 5.59 16.14 -24.28
N ASN A 512 6.90 16.40 -24.18
CA ASN A 512 7.76 16.65 -25.33
C ASN A 512 8.10 15.32 -26.05
N GLU A 513 8.53 15.42 -27.31
CA GLU A 513 8.93 14.31 -28.18
C GLU A 513 10.28 13.67 -27.77
#